data_AF-A0A7C6ZFL7-F1
#
_entry.id   AF-A0A7C6ZFL7-F1
#
_cell.length_a   1.000
_cell.length_b   1.000
_cell.length_c   1.000
_cell.angle_alpha   90.00
_cell.angle_beta   90.00
_cell.angle_gamma   90.00
#
_symmetry.space_group_name_H-M   'P 1'
#
loop_
_entity.id
_entity.type
_entity.pdbx_description
1 polymer ?
#
loop_
_entity_poly.entity_id
_entity_poly.type
_entity_poly.pdbx_seq_one_letter_code
_entity_poly.pdbx_strand_id
1 'polypeptide(L)'
;PGREKKALEQVEDLIATAGRIPADTIIVSNEVGWGLVPPTPLGRRYRDLLGRANCAVAASAHEVYLVAAGIPLELKSLSRNRLR
;
A
#
# COMPACT_ATOMS: atom_id res chain seq x y z
N PRO A 1 -8.80 15.03 -10.54
CA PRO A 1 -9.39 13.80 -11.12
C PRO A 1 -8.43 13.02 -12.04
N GLY A 2 -7.96 13.59 -13.16
CA GLY A 2 -7.16 12.84 -14.14
C GLY A 2 -5.79 12.34 -13.64
N ARG A 3 -5.07 13.17 -12.87
CA ARG A 3 -3.75 12.80 -12.33
C ARG A 3 -3.81 11.70 -11.26
N GLU A 4 -4.83 11.72 -10.41
CA GLU A 4 -5.06 10.69 -9.38
C GLU A 4 -5.41 9.35 -10.02
N LYS A 5 -6.28 9.35 -11.04
CA LYS A 5 -6.60 8.13 -11.81
C LYS A 5 -5.34 7.56 -12.46
N LYS A 6 -4.56 8.41 -13.15
CA LYS A 6 -3.31 8.00 -13.79
C LYS A 6 -2.31 7.40 -12.80
N ALA A 7 -2.21 7.97 -11.60
CA ALA A 7 -1.34 7.42 -10.57
C ALA A 7 -1.77 6.01 -10.12
N LEU A 8 -3.08 5.75 -10.01
CA LEU A 8 -3.58 4.41 -9.68
C LEU A 8 -3.39 3.42 -10.84
N GLU A 9 -3.60 3.85 -12.08
CA GLU A 9 -3.29 3.03 -13.27
C GLU A 9 -1.80 2.63 -13.28
N GLN A 10 -0.89 3.55 -12.94
CA GLN A 10 0.54 3.23 -12.81
C GLN A 10 0.84 2.25 -11.67
N VAL A 11 0.06 2.25 -10.59
CA VAL A 11 0.19 1.25 -9.52
C VAL A 11 -0.27 -0.12 -10.00
N GLU A 12 -1.35 -0.19 -10.78
CA GLU A 12 -1.81 -1.44 -11.40
C GLU A 12 -0.76 -2.01 -12.37
N ASP A 13 -0.14 -1.15 -13.19
CA ASP A 13 0.96 -1.53 -14.09
C ASP A 13 2.19 -2.03 -13.32
N LEU A 14 2.54 -1.36 -12.20
CA LEU A 14 3.60 -1.79 -11.29
C LEU A 14 3.31 -3.18 -10.73
N ILE A 15 2.08 -3.43 -10.24
CA ILE A 15 1.65 -4.72 -9.70
C ILE A 15 1.74 -5.80 -10.78
N ALA A 16 1.26 -5.53 -12.00
CA ALA A 16 1.31 -6.47 -13.11
C ALA A 16 2.75 -6.80 -13.53
N THR A 17 3.64 -5.82 -13.48
CA THR A 17 5.07 -6.02 -13.79
C THR A 17 5.74 -6.84 -12.69
N ALA A 18 5.53 -6.49 -11.42
CA ALA A 18 6.07 -7.21 -10.27
C ALA A 18 5.66 -8.70 -10.29
N GLY A 19 4.41 -9.00 -10.64
CA GLY A 19 3.91 -10.38 -10.73
C GLY A 19 4.55 -11.23 -11.83
N ARG A 20 5.31 -10.65 -12.76
CA ARG A 20 6.01 -11.37 -13.85
C ARG A 20 7.49 -11.56 -13.59
N ILE A 21 8.05 -10.92 -12.56
CA ILE A 21 9.47 -11.02 -12.23
C ILE A 21 9.72 -12.37 -11.53
N PRO A 22 10.61 -13.24 -12.04
CA PRO A 22 10.93 -14.52 -11.43
C PRO A 22 11.92 -14.37 -10.26
N ALA A 23 11.66 -13.41 -9.38
CA ALA A 23 12.47 -13.10 -8.19
C ALA A 23 11.61 -12.40 -7.13
N ASP A 24 12.08 -12.42 -5.89
CA ASP A 24 11.41 -11.75 -4.78
C ASP A 24 11.35 -10.24 -5.03
N THR A 25 10.13 -9.72 -5.15
CA THR A 25 9.88 -8.29 -5.35
C THR A 25 9.39 -7.68 -4.06
N ILE A 26 10.22 -6.81 -3.46
CA ILE A 26 9.90 -6.09 -2.23
C ILE A 26 9.49 -4.66 -2.60
N ILE A 27 8.26 -4.28 -2.24
CA ILE A 27 7.75 -2.92 -2.42
C ILE A 27 7.67 -2.27 -1.04
N VAL A 28 8.34 -1.13 -0.87
CA VAL A 28 8.32 -0.35 0.37
C VAL A 28 7.49 0.91 0.16
N SER A 29 6.55 1.16 1.06
CA SER A 29 5.71 2.36 1.08
C SER A 29 5.47 2.80 2.52
N ASN A 30 5.04 4.05 2.69
CA ASN A 30 4.74 4.63 4.00
C ASN A 30 3.24 4.49 4.33
N GLU A 31 2.96 4.32 5.63
CA GLU A 31 1.62 4.52 6.18
C GLU A 31 1.47 5.99 6.60
N VAL A 32 0.48 6.68 6.02
CA VAL A 32 0.25 8.13 6.23
C VAL A 32 -1.16 8.42 6.78
N GLY A 33 -2.00 7.40 6.94
CA GLY A 33 -3.38 7.51 7.39
C GLY A 33 -3.56 7.61 8.91
N TRP A 34 -2.53 7.32 9.69
CA TRP A 34 -2.59 7.28 11.17
C TRP A 34 -2.22 8.59 11.86
N GLY A 35 -1.98 9.66 11.08
CA GLY A 35 -1.70 10.99 11.60
C GLY A 35 -2.90 11.94 11.55
N LEU A 36 -2.65 13.21 11.85
CA LEU A 36 -3.63 14.29 11.67
C LEU A 36 -4.00 14.47 10.19
N VAL A 37 -5.23 14.92 9.94
CA VAL A 37 -5.67 15.30 8.60
C VAL A 37 -4.84 16.49 8.10
N PRO A 38 -4.20 16.42 6.92
CA PRO A 38 -3.44 17.55 6.42
C PRO A 38 -4.29 18.81 6.23
N PRO A 39 -3.77 20.01 6.59
CA PRO A 39 -4.53 21.25 6.46
C PRO A 39 -4.76 21.62 4.98
N THR A 40 -3.86 21.19 4.10
CA THR A 40 -3.94 21.51 2.66
C THR A 40 -4.81 20.50 1.90
N PRO A 41 -5.59 20.94 0.90
CA PRO A 41 -6.33 20.04 0.01
C PRO A 41 -5.43 19.02 -0.71
N LEU A 42 -4.22 19.45 -1.10
CA LEU A 42 -3.24 18.57 -1.73
C LEU A 42 -2.78 17.47 -0.78
N GLY A 43 -2.49 17.79 0.48
CA GLY A 43 -2.09 16.81 1.48
C GLY A 43 -3.17 15.76 1.73
N ARG A 44 -4.44 16.18 1.81
CA ARG A 44 -5.58 15.24 1.96
C ARG A 44 -5.66 14.30 0.77
N ARG A 45 -5.59 14.83 -0.47
CA ARG A 45 -5.61 14.02 -1.69
C ARG A 45 -4.43 13.05 -1.75
N TYR A 46 -3.23 13.50 -1.39
CA TYR A 46 -2.04 12.65 -1.35
C TYR A 46 -2.22 11.49 -0.36
N ARG A 47 -2.66 11.81 0.87
CA ARG A 47 -2.93 10.81 1.91
C ARG A 47 -3.93 9.75 1.43
N ASP A 48 -5.06 10.18 0.88
CA ASP A 48 -6.12 9.28 0.44
C ASP A 48 -5.68 8.45 -0.78
N LEU A 49 -4.93 9.04 -1.72
CA LEU A 49 -4.40 8.35 -2.88
C LEU A 49 -3.33 7.31 -2.51
N LEU A 50 -2.40 7.65 -1.61
CA LEU A 50 -1.38 6.72 -1.13
C LEU A 50 -2.00 5.54 -0.38
N GLY A 51 -3.03 5.80 0.44
CA GLY A 51 -3.79 4.73 1.10
C GLY A 51 -4.41 3.75 0.09
N ARG A 52 -5.06 4.26 -0.97
CA ARG A 52 -5.62 3.42 -2.04
C ARG A 52 -4.55 2.62 -2.79
N ALA A 53 -3.40 3.24 -3.09
CA ALA A 53 -2.27 2.55 -3.72
C ALA A 53 -1.72 1.42 -2.83
N ASN A 54 -1.53 1.70 -1.53
CA ASN A 54 -1.09 0.70 -0.56
C ASN A 54 -2.08 -0.47 -0.45
N CYS A 55 -3.39 -0.21 -0.44
CA CYS A 55 -4.40 -1.27 -0.45
C CYS A 55 -4.33 -2.13 -1.72
N ALA A 56 -4.15 -1.52 -2.90
CA ALA A 56 -4.02 -2.26 -4.16
C ALA A 56 -2.80 -3.18 -4.17
N VAL A 57 -1.64 -2.68 -3.74
CA VAL A 57 -0.41 -3.47 -3.63
C VAL A 57 -0.55 -4.56 -2.57
N ALA A 58 -1.11 -4.24 -1.40
CA ALA A 58 -1.32 -5.21 -0.33
C ALA A 58 -2.28 -6.34 -0.74
N ALA A 59 -3.28 -6.05 -1.58
CA ALA A 59 -4.20 -7.07 -2.07
C ALA A 59 -3.48 -8.11 -2.95
N SER A 60 -2.56 -7.68 -3.83
CA SER A 60 -1.82 -8.56 -4.73
C SER A 60 -0.56 -9.21 -4.13
N ALA A 61 0.02 -8.63 -3.07
CA ALA A 61 1.22 -9.15 -2.43
C ALA A 61 1.01 -10.51 -1.75
N HIS A 62 2.03 -11.37 -1.66
CA HIS A 62 1.93 -12.62 -0.89
C HIS A 62 1.96 -12.36 0.61
N GLU A 63 2.84 -11.45 1.04
CA GLU A 63 3.04 -11.03 2.43
C GLU A 63 2.95 -9.51 2.51
N VAL A 64 2.46 -9.01 3.65
CA VAL A 64 2.34 -7.57 3.90
C VAL A 64 2.78 -7.30 5.33
N TYR A 65 3.76 -6.42 5.47
CA TYR A 65 4.34 -6.08 6.77
C TYR A 65 4.10 -4.61 7.09
N LEU A 66 3.62 -4.36 8.31
CA LEU A 66 3.74 -3.05 8.94
C LEU A 66 4.96 -3.09 9.86
N VAL A 67 5.91 -2.18 9.68
CA VAL A 67 7.08 -2.09 10.55
C VAL A 67 6.92 -0.91 11.50
N ALA A 68 6.86 -1.19 12.80
CA ALA A 68 6.75 -0.18 13.86
C ALA A 68 7.94 -0.29 14.81
N ALA A 69 8.71 0.80 14.98
CA ALA A 69 9.93 0.81 15.78
C ALA A 69 10.94 -0.31 15.42
N GLY A 70 11.01 -0.66 14.13
CA GLY A 70 11.87 -1.75 13.63
C GLY A 70 11.30 -3.16 13.80
N ILE A 71 10.11 -3.30 14.39
CA ILE A 71 9.45 -4.59 14.63
C ILE A 71 8.44 -4.86 13.50
N PRO A 72 8.60 -5.94 12.73
CA PRO A 72 7.67 -6.29 11.65
C PRO A 72 6.41 -6.98 12.20
N LEU A 73 5.25 -6.56 11.69
CA LEU A 73 3.94 -7.17 11.94
C LEU A 73 3.37 -7.69 10.61
N GLU A 74 3.27 -9.00 10.44
CA GLU A 74 2.73 -9.61 9.22
C GLU A 74 1.19 -9.53 9.20
N LEU A 75 0.64 -8.57 8.46
CA LEU A 75 -0.78 -8.24 8.47
C LEU A 75 -1.66 -9.36 7.91
N LYS A 76 -1.19 -10.11 6.91
CA LYS A 76 -1.97 -11.18 6.27
C LYS A 76 -2.09 -12.42 7.15
N SER A 77 -1.07 -12.79 7.91
CA SER A 77 -1.19 -13.84 8.92
C SER A 77 -2.12 -13.44 10.06
N LEU A 78 -2.03 -12.19 10.52
CA LEU A 78 -2.93 -11.66 11.55
C LEU A 78 -4.41 -11.64 11.12
N SER A 79 -4.71 -11.44 9.83
CA SER A 79 -6.09 -11.50 9.32
C SER A 79 -6.60 -12.93 9.18
N ARG A 80 -5.76 -13.86 8.69
CA ARG A 80 -6.11 -15.29 8.56
C ARG A 80 -6.36 -15.96 9.92
N ASN A 81 -5.56 -15.65 10.94
CA ASN A 81 -5.70 -16.25 12.27
C ASN A 81 -6.95 -15.79 13.03
N ARG A 82 -7.53 -14.65 12.65
CA ARG A 82 -8.73 -14.09 13.30
C ARG A 82 -10.05 -14.69 12.79
N LEU A 83 -9.99 -15.48 11.72
CA LEU A 83 -11.11 -16.23 11.13
C LEU A 83 -11.14 -17.70 11.57
N ARG A 84 -10.36 -18.06 12.60
CA ARG A 84 -10.37 -19.36 13.26
C ARG A 84 -10.81 -19.23 14.70
#